data_AF-A0A382S8L5-F1
#
_entry.id   AF-A0A382S8L5-F1
#
_cell.length_a   1.000
_cell.length_b   1.000
_cell.length_c   1.000
_cell.angle_alpha   90.00
_cell.angle_beta   90.00
_cell.angle_gamma   90.00
#
_symmetry.space_group_name_H-M   'P 1'
#
loop_
_entity.id
_entity.type
_entity.pdbx_description
1 polymer ?
#
loop_
_entity_poly.entity_id
_entity_poly.type
_entity_poly.pdbx_seq_one_letter_code
_entity_poly.pdbx_strand_id
1 'polypeptide(L)' 'MIYLKKADRSSESNVLEAQKVVNDMLTNIDKNGEQAVRDYAAKLDNWHGEILLSKSDIDAITSGVSQNV' A
#
# COMPACT_ATOMS: atom_id res chain seq x y z
N MET A 1 24.72 -38.37 -8.55
CA MET A 1 23.53 -37.63 -8.99
C MET A 1 23.72 -36.18 -8.60
N ILE A 2 23.67 -35.26 -9.57
CA ILE A 2 23.88 -33.83 -9.30
C ILE A 2 22.51 -33.24 -8.93
N TYR A 3 22.36 -32.81 -7.68
CA TYR A 3 21.18 -32.10 -7.21
C TYR A 3 21.31 -30.62 -7.57
N LEU A 4 20.52 -30.15 -8.53
CA LEU A 4 20.39 -28.74 -8.87
C LEU A 4 19.22 -28.14 -8.08
N LYS A 5 19.53 -27.20 -7.19
CA LYS A 5 18.52 -26.43 -6.45
C LYS A 5 17.67 -25.65 -7.45
N LYS A 6 16.38 -25.97 -7.51
CA LYS A 6 15.40 -25.24 -8.32
C LYS A 6 14.76 -24.16 -7.46
N ALA A 7 14.43 -23.02 -8.06
CA ALA A 7 13.62 -22.00 -7.41
C ALA A 7 12.15 -22.44 -7.44
N ASP A 8 11.52 -22.51 -6.27
CA ASP A 8 10.14 -23.00 -6.14
C ASP A 8 9.09 -21.98 -6.63
N ARG A 9 9.49 -20.71 -6.83
CA ARG A 9 8.63 -19.64 -7.32
C ARG A 9 9.12 -19.12 -8.66
N SER A 10 8.19 -19.00 -9.62
CA SER A 10 8.39 -18.36 -10.91
C SER A 10 7.74 -16.96 -10.93
N SER A 11 8.13 -16.13 -11.89
CA SER A 11 7.50 -14.82 -12.14
C SER A 11 5.98 -14.95 -12.34
N GLU A 12 5.53 -15.97 -13.07
CA GLU A 12 4.11 -16.26 -13.30
C GLU A 12 3.36 -16.57 -12.00
N SER A 13 3.94 -17.41 -11.11
CA SER A 13 3.32 -17.72 -9.82
C SER A 13 3.17 -16.48 -8.93
N ASN A 14 4.16 -15.58 -8.95
CA ASN A 14 4.11 -14.34 -8.17
C ASN A 14 3.02 -13.38 -8.67
N VAL A 15 2.73 -13.35 -9.98
CA VAL A 15 1.67 -12.51 -10.56
C VAL A 15 0.29 -12.98 -10.11
N LEU A 16 0.04 -14.29 -10.13
CA LEU A 16 -1.25 -14.84 -9.69
C LEU A 16 -1.51 -14.58 -8.20
N GLU A 17 -0.49 -14.73 -7.36
CA GLU A 17 -0.59 -14.41 -5.93
C GLU A 17 -0.89 -12.91 -5.71
N ALA A 18 -0.18 -12.02 -6.41
CA ALA A 18 -0.40 -10.58 -6.32
C ALA A 18 -1.82 -10.17 -6.77
N GLN A 19 -2.31 -10.74 -7.87
CA GLN A 19 -3.68 -10.50 -8.35
C GLN A 19 -4.72 -10.91 -7.32
N LYS A 20 -4.54 -12.07 -6.68
CA LYS A 20 -5.45 -12.53 -5.63
C LYS A 20 -5.47 -11.54 -4.46
N VAL A 21 -4.30 -11.10 -3.99
CA VAL A 21 -4.19 -10.15 -2.89
C VAL A 21 -4.91 -8.84 -3.21
N VAL A 22 -4.72 -8.30 -4.42
CA VAL A 22 -5.39 -7.05 -4.84
C VAL A 22 -6.91 -7.23 -4.89
N ASN A 23 -7.41 -8.32 -5.47
CA ASN A 23 -8.85 -8.57 -5.54
C ASN A 23 -9.49 -8.70 -4.15
N ASP A 24 -8.82 -9.39 -3.22
CA ASP A 24 -9.28 -9.51 -1.84
C ASP A 24 -9.31 -8.13 -1.15
N MET A 25 -8.27 -7.30 -1.37
CA MET A 25 -8.22 -5.93 -0.82
C MET A 25 -9.34 -5.04 -1.36
N LEU A 26 -9.58 -5.05 -2.68
CA LEU A 26 -10.64 -4.27 -3.31
C LEU A 26 -12.03 -4.70 -2.83
N THR A 27 -12.26 -6.00 -2.72
CA THR A 27 -13.53 -6.55 -2.19
C THR A 27 -13.78 -6.10 -0.74
N ASN A 28 -12.73 -6.08 0.07
CA ASN A 28 -12.82 -5.61 1.45
C ASN A 28 -13.10 -4.11 1.55
N ILE A 29 -12.47 -3.31 0.68
CA ILE A 29 -12.70 -1.86 0.60
C ILE A 29 -14.14 -1.57 0.14
N ASP A 30 -14.64 -2.28 -0.87
CA ASP A 30 -16.03 -2.11 -1.34
C ASP A 30 -17.05 -2.41 -0.22
N LYS A 31 -16.79 -3.46 0.58
CA LYS A 31 -17.67 -3.87 1.67
C LYS A 31 -17.62 -2.94 2.89
N ASN A 32 -16.43 -2.52 3.30
CA ASN A 32 -16.20 -1.87 4.60
C ASN A 32 -15.81 -0.39 4.49
N GLY A 33 -15.67 0.13 3.27
CA GLY A 33 -15.39 1.53 2.98
C GLY A 33 -14.10 2.03 3.64
N GLU A 34 -14.18 3.24 4.22
CA GLU A 34 -13.03 3.95 4.80
C GLU A 34 -12.33 3.16 5.91
N GLN A 35 -13.06 2.35 6.69
CA GLN A 35 -12.44 1.54 7.74
C GLN A 35 -11.40 0.57 7.17
N ALA A 36 -11.71 -0.11 6.07
CA ALA A 36 -10.76 -1.01 5.42
C ALA A 36 -9.53 -0.25 4.88
N VAL A 37 -9.72 0.96 4.36
CA VAL A 37 -8.61 1.81 3.90
C VAL A 37 -7.69 2.16 5.08
N ARG A 38 -8.24 2.57 6.22
CA ARG A 38 -7.47 2.88 7.44
C ARG A 38 -6.74 1.66 7.98
N ASP A 39 -7.38 0.49 7.99
CA ASP A 39 -6.75 -0.76 8.42
C ASP A 39 -5.57 -1.14 7.52
N TYR A 40 -5.71 -0.98 6.19
CA TYR A 40 -4.61 -1.24 5.26
C TYR A 40 -3.48 -0.20 5.38
N ALA A 41 -3.79 1.08 5.58
CA ALA A 41 -2.78 2.12 5.81
C ALA A 41 -1.95 1.81 7.07
N ALA A 42 -2.60 1.37 8.16
CA ALA A 42 -1.92 0.94 9.37
C ALA A 42 -1.09 -0.32 9.14
N LYS A 43 -1.60 -1.29 8.39
CA LYS A 43 -0.91 -2.58 8.18
C LYS A 43 0.28 -2.49 7.22
N LEU A 44 0.17 -1.73 6.14
CA LEU A 44 1.14 -1.72 5.05
C LEU A 44 2.15 -0.59 5.20
N ASP A 45 1.68 0.59 5.59
CA ASP A 45 2.49 1.81 5.68
C ASP A 45 2.78 2.20 7.14
N ASN A 46 2.25 1.44 8.11
CA ASN A 46 2.28 1.79 9.54
C ASN A 46 1.68 3.18 9.84
N TRP A 47 0.74 3.63 8.98
CA TRP A 47 0.12 4.93 9.06
C TRP A 47 -1.18 4.89 9.88
N HIS A 48 -1.24 5.75 10.89
CA HIS A 48 -2.39 5.86 11.82
C HIS A 48 -2.99 7.27 11.85
N GLY A 49 -2.49 8.17 11.00
CA GLY A 49 -2.94 9.57 10.94
C GLY A 49 -4.16 9.76 10.06
N GLU A 50 -4.51 11.03 9.84
CA GLU A 50 -5.59 11.37 8.92
C GLU A 50 -5.26 11.00 7.48
N ILE A 51 -6.28 10.51 6.77
CA ILE A 51 -6.16 10.14 5.35
C ILE A 51 -6.28 11.39 4.47
N LEU A 52 -7.15 12.33 4.85
CA LEU A 52 -7.31 13.60 4.15
C LEU A 52 -6.45 14.66 4.83
N LEU A 53 -5.49 15.21 4.09
CA LEU A 53 -4.71 16.36 4.53
C LEU A 53 -5.60 17.60 4.60
N SER A 54 -5.62 18.27 5.75
CA SER A 54 -6.32 19.54 5.89
C SER A 54 -5.55 20.65 5.19
N LYS A 55 -6.25 21.74 4.85
CA LYS A 55 -5.61 22.92 4.25
C LYS A 55 -4.53 23.50 5.17
N SER A 56 -4.78 23.52 6.47
CA SER A 56 -3.79 23.96 7.47
C SER A 56 -2.55 23.08 7.51
N ASP A 57 -2.69 21.76 7.35
CA ASP A 57 -1.54 20.85 7.33
C ASP A 57 -0.69 21.09 6.08
N ILE A 58 -1.34 21.30 4.93
CA ILE A 58 -0.66 21.62 3.67
C ILE A 58 0.13 22.92 3.82
N ASP A 59 -0.49 23.98 4.34
CA ASP A 59 0.17 25.28 4.54
C ASP A 59 1.37 25.15 5.50
N ALA A 60 1.24 24.37 6.58
CA ALA A 60 2.31 24.12 7.53
C ALA A 60 3.47 23.29 6.95
N ILE A 61 3.17 22.27 6.15
CA ILE A 61 4.21 21.41 5.52
C ILE A 61 4.96 22.20 4.44
N THR A 62 4.26 23.02 3.67
CA THR A 62 4.83 23.75 2.53
C THR A 62 5.61 25.00 2.93
N SER A 63 5.37 25.57 4.12
CA SER A 63 6.04 26.81 4.56
C SER A 63 7.58 26.71 4.63
N GLY A 64 8.13 25.50 4.78
CA GLY A 64 9.57 25.26 4.87
C GLY A 64 10.25 24.96 3.53
N VAL A 65 9.50 24.86 2.43
CA VAL A 65 10.07 24.49 1.13
C VAL A 65 10.62 25.74 0.42
N SER A 66 11.92 25.70 0.08
CA SER A 66 12.59 26.75 -0.68
C SER A 66 11.86 27.00 -2.01
N GLN A 67 11.53 28.26 -2.29
CA GLN A 67 10.79 28.67 -3.49
C GLN A 67 11.69 28.81 -4.74
N ASN A 68 12.98 28.54 -4.60
CA ASN A 68 13.92 28.57 -5.72
C ASN A 68 14.01 27.17 -6.34
N VAL A 69 13.49 27.04 -7.57
CA VAL A 69 13.68 25.90 -8.49
C VAL A 69 14.75 26.26 -9.50
#